data_AF-B2TLP8-F1
#
_entry.id   AF-B2TLP8-F1
#
_cell.length_a   1.000
_cell.length_b   1.000
_cell.length_c   1.000
_cell.angle_alpha   90.00
_cell.angle_beta   90.00
_cell.angle_gamma   90.00
#
_symmetry.space_group_name_H-M   'P 1'
#
loop_
_entity.id
_entity.type
_entity.pdbx_description
1 polymer ?
#
loop_
_entity_poly.entity_id
_entity_poly.type
_entity_poly.pdbx_seq_one_letter_code
_entity_poly.pdbx_strand_id
1 'polypeptide(L)'
;MDEFKNCIIEYLIPRLMRNKELIINLKYEDNALDSIVLDGQKEDFFLSISEKEIDIYWFNEHFIFSKYRSTLTSEDTFGEIIYERELYKISNQKYMDLILSFMNVLVGSLFIKKEEINRSEQLMWDNKKSYIIYLNNKNITKNETTIGNVKFIINKSKR
;
A
#
# COMPACT_ATOMS: atom_id res chain seq x y z
N MET A 1 -1.24 10.51 -20.78
CA MET A 1 -2.17 9.46 -20.30
C MET A 1 -1.44 8.13 -20.14
N ASP A 2 -0.63 7.74 -21.11
CA ASP A 2 -0.01 6.40 -21.12
C ASP A 2 1.13 6.19 -20.12
N GLU A 3 1.92 7.21 -19.75
CA GLU A 3 3.17 6.97 -19.01
C GLU A 3 2.98 6.34 -17.61
N PHE A 4 1.91 6.69 -16.89
CA PHE A 4 1.63 6.11 -15.57
C PHE A 4 1.16 4.65 -15.68
N LYS A 5 0.19 4.40 -16.56
CA LYS A 5 -0.34 3.05 -16.81
C LYS A 5 0.72 2.14 -17.46
N ASN A 6 1.53 2.65 -18.37
CA ASN A 6 2.68 1.95 -18.93
C ASN A 6 3.69 1.60 -17.84
N CYS A 7 3.96 2.51 -16.91
CA CYS A 7 4.82 2.19 -15.76
C CYS A 7 4.24 1.04 -14.94
N ILE A 8 2.92 0.98 -14.73
CA ILE A 8 2.31 -0.17 -14.05
C ILE A 8 2.52 -1.47 -14.83
N ILE A 9 2.20 -1.46 -16.14
CA ILE A 9 2.24 -2.65 -17.00
C ILE A 9 3.67 -3.15 -17.24
N GLU A 10 4.61 -2.23 -17.48
CA GLU A 10 5.99 -2.56 -17.86
C GLU A 10 6.92 -2.66 -16.65
N TYR A 11 6.59 -2.01 -15.53
CA TYR A 11 7.47 -1.96 -14.35
C TYR A 11 6.92 -2.72 -13.15
N LEU A 12 5.70 -2.40 -12.70
CA LEU A 12 5.11 -2.94 -11.48
C LEU A 12 4.71 -4.42 -11.66
N ILE A 13 3.85 -4.71 -12.64
CA ILE A 13 3.31 -6.06 -12.88
C ILE A 13 4.43 -7.09 -13.07
N PRO A 14 5.45 -6.89 -13.92
CA PRO A 14 6.49 -7.89 -14.14
C PRO A 14 7.32 -8.17 -12.90
N ARG A 15 7.42 -7.21 -11.95
CA ARG A 15 8.10 -7.41 -10.67
C ARG A 15 7.24 -8.17 -9.67
N LEU A 16 5.93 -7.87 -9.62
CA LEU A 16 4.99 -8.65 -8.82
C LEU A 16 4.93 -10.12 -9.28
N MET A 17 4.91 -10.36 -10.61
CA MET A 17 4.89 -11.71 -11.18
C MET A 17 6.13 -12.56 -10.85
N ARG A 18 7.23 -11.96 -10.38
CA ARG A 18 8.39 -12.74 -9.91
C ARG A 18 8.11 -13.47 -8.61
N ASN A 19 7.13 -13.02 -7.83
CA ASN A 19 6.70 -13.71 -6.64
C ASN A 19 5.81 -14.89 -7.03
N LYS A 20 6.35 -16.11 -6.90
CA LYS A 20 5.67 -17.35 -7.29
C LYS A 20 4.44 -17.68 -6.43
N GLU A 21 4.28 -17.02 -5.28
CA GLU A 21 3.10 -17.18 -4.43
C GLU A 21 1.92 -16.27 -4.86
N LEU A 22 2.13 -15.34 -5.82
CA LEU A 22 1.09 -14.42 -6.29
C LEU A 22 0.33 -14.97 -7.48
N ILE A 23 -1.01 -14.92 -7.39
CA ILE A 23 -1.91 -15.14 -8.53
C ILE A 23 -2.43 -13.78 -8.97
N ILE A 24 -1.88 -13.27 -10.07
CA ILE A 24 -2.23 -11.94 -10.57
C ILE A 24 -3.37 -12.05 -11.59
N ASN A 25 -4.53 -11.49 -11.26
CA ASN A 25 -5.63 -11.28 -12.19
C ASN A 25 -5.76 -9.78 -12.48
N LEU A 26 -5.75 -9.43 -13.76
CA LEU A 26 -5.90 -8.06 -14.21
C LEU A 26 -7.37 -7.81 -14.57
N LYS A 27 -7.95 -6.75 -14.01
CA LYS A 27 -9.30 -6.29 -14.37
C LYS A 27 -9.20 -5.03 -15.20
N TYR A 28 -9.97 -5.01 -16.29
CA TYR A 28 -10.03 -3.89 -17.22
C TYR A 28 -11.45 -3.35 -17.27
N GLU A 29 -11.58 -2.03 -17.26
CA GLU A 29 -12.83 -1.28 -17.49
C GLU A 29 -12.61 -0.36 -18.70
N ASP A 30 -13.52 -0.37 -19.67
CA ASP A 30 -13.41 0.42 -20.91
C ASP A 30 -12.05 0.32 -21.64
N ASN A 31 -11.48 -0.90 -21.69
CA ASN A 31 -10.15 -1.22 -22.24
C ASN A 31 -8.96 -0.58 -21.49
N ALA A 32 -9.18 -0.01 -20.32
CA ALA A 32 -8.14 0.50 -19.43
C ALA A 32 -7.93 -0.45 -18.25
N LEU A 33 -6.69 -0.62 -17.81
CA LEU A 33 -6.39 -1.32 -16.56
C LEU A 33 -7.02 -0.53 -15.40
N ASP A 34 -7.89 -1.19 -14.65
CA ASP A 34 -8.62 -0.65 -13.50
C ASP A 34 -8.07 -1.22 -12.19
N SER A 35 -7.92 -2.54 -12.11
CA SER A 35 -7.49 -3.18 -10.87
C SER A 35 -6.57 -4.39 -11.08
N ILE A 36 -5.76 -4.69 -10.07
CA ILE A 36 -4.91 -5.89 -10.01
C ILE A 36 -5.29 -6.69 -8.77
N VAL A 37 -5.84 -7.89 -8.95
CA VAL A 37 -6.15 -8.82 -7.85
C VAL A 37 -5.00 -9.80 -7.68
N LEU A 38 -4.50 -9.99 -6.47
CA LEU A 38 -3.24 -10.70 -6.20
C LEU A 38 -3.40 -12.07 -5.53
N ASP A 39 -4.55 -12.33 -4.93
CA ASP A 39 -4.91 -13.63 -4.36
C ASP A 39 -6.38 -13.91 -4.74
N GLY A 40 -6.60 -14.29 -6.01
CA GLY A 40 -7.91 -14.32 -6.68
C GLY A 40 -9.02 -15.19 -6.06
N GLN A 41 -8.80 -15.79 -4.89
CA GLN A 41 -9.81 -16.53 -4.13
C GLN A 41 -10.10 -15.97 -2.73
N LYS A 42 -9.32 -15.01 -2.24
CA LYS A 42 -9.59 -14.31 -0.98
C LYS A 42 -10.01 -12.88 -1.28
N GLU A 43 -11.15 -12.46 -0.73
CA GLU A 43 -11.78 -11.17 -1.03
C GLU A 43 -10.97 -9.94 -0.58
N ASP A 44 -9.84 -10.12 0.10
CA ASP A 44 -9.21 -9.02 0.83
C ASP A 44 -7.83 -8.62 0.32
N PHE A 45 -7.40 -9.02 -0.89
CA PHE A 45 -6.10 -8.55 -1.44
C PHE A 45 -6.12 -8.15 -2.92
N PHE A 46 -6.27 -6.84 -3.16
CA PHE A 46 -6.18 -6.26 -4.50
C PHE A 46 -5.66 -4.82 -4.47
N LEU A 47 -5.23 -4.35 -5.64
CA LEU A 47 -4.86 -2.96 -5.89
C LEU A 47 -5.90 -2.34 -6.82
N SER A 48 -6.41 -1.17 -6.45
CA SER A 48 -7.16 -0.29 -7.35
C SER A 48 -6.21 0.72 -7.97
N ILE A 49 -6.38 1.00 -9.26
CA ILE A 49 -5.53 1.90 -10.02
C ILE A 49 -6.39 2.98 -10.65
N SER A 50 -6.18 4.21 -10.22
CA SER A 50 -6.65 5.37 -10.97
C SER A 50 -5.46 6.18 -11.49
N GLU A 51 -5.73 7.17 -12.33
CA GLU A 51 -4.68 8.11 -12.77
C GLU A 51 -4.08 8.90 -11.60
N LYS A 52 -4.81 9.02 -10.49
CA LYS A 52 -4.49 9.94 -9.40
C LYS A 52 -4.02 9.24 -8.13
N GLU A 53 -4.43 8.00 -7.94
CA GLU A 53 -4.17 7.25 -6.73
C GLU A 53 -4.00 5.76 -7.01
N ILE A 54 -3.27 5.10 -6.11
CA ILE A 54 -3.26 3.65 -6.01
C ILE A 54 -3.79 3.32 -4.63
N ASP A 55 -4.79 2.45 -4.60
CA ASP A 55 -5.32 1.88 -3.38
C ASP A 55 -4.82 0.46 -3.24
N ILE A 56 -4.41 0.08 -2.03
CA ILE A 56 -4.09 -1.30 -1.69
C ILE A 56 -5.08 -1.74 -0.63
N TYR A 57 -5.85 -2.79 -0.92
CA TYR A 57 -6.72 -3.45 0.04
C TYR A 57 -6.02 -4.72 0.51
N TRP A 58 -5.90 -4.88 1.83
CA TRP A 58 -5.22 -6.02 2.45
C TRP A 58 -5.80 -6.30 3.85
N PHE A 59 -6.48 -7.44 4.03
CA PHE A 59 -7.08 -7.85 5.33
C PHE A 59 -7.94 -6.77 6.00
N ASN A 60 -8.95 -6.26 5.29
CA ASN A 60 -9.82 -5.15 5.72
C ASN A 60 -9.11 -3.81 5.98
N GLU A 61 -7.81 -3.71 5.72
CA GLU A 61 -7.08 -2.44 5.72
C GLU A 61 -7.02 -1.88 4.30
N HIS A 62 -7.22 -0.56 4.20
CA HIS A 62 -7.21 0.16 2.94
C HIS A 62 -6.11 1.23 3.00
N PHE A 63 -5.07 1.04 2.20
CA PHE A 63 -3.96 1.98 2.07
C PHE A 63 -4.18 2.85 0.84
N ILE A 64 -4.06 4.17 1.00
CA ILE A 64 -4.23 5.12 -0.08
C ILE A 64 -2.92 5.84 -0.36
N PHE A 65 -2.49 5.78 -1.62
CA PHE A 65 -1.35 6.51 -2.13
C PHE A 65 -1.85 7.52 -3.16
N SER A 66 -2.01 8.78 -2.76
CA SER A 66 -2.48 9.83 -3.67
C SER A 66 -1.33 10.66 -4.21
N LYS A 67 -1.16 10.67 -5.54
CA LYS A 67 -0.14 11.53 -6.19
C LYS A 67 -0.60 12.98 -6.31
N TYR A 68 -1.90 13.25 -6.34
CA TYR A 68 -2.43 14.58 -6.67
C TYR A 68 -2.90 15.40 -5.47
N ARG A 69 -3.15 14.76 -4.33
CA ARG A 69 -3.54 15.47 -3.11
C ARG A 69 -2.30 15.73 -2.27
N SER A 70 -1.73 16.93 -2.41
CA SER A 70 -0.56 17.36 -1.62
C SER A 70 -0.80 17.38 -0.11
N THR A 71 -2.08 17.34 0.31
CA THR A 71 -2.52 17.47 1.70
C THR A 71 -3.49 16.38 2.13
N LEU A 72 -3.65 15.27 1.40
CA LEU A 72 -4.48 14.17 1.92
C LEU A 72 -3.79 13.64 3.18
N THR A 73 -4.50 13.68 4.29
CA THR A 73 -4.03 13.13 5.55
C THR A 73 -5.03 12.13 6.08
N SER A 74 -4.59 11.38 7.08
CA SER A 74 -5.44 10.44 7.83
C SER A 74 -6.66 11.09 8.53
N GLU A 75 -6.74 12.42 8.60
CA GLU A 75 -7.95 13.13 9.05
C GLU A 75 -9.09 13.09 8.04
N ASP A 76 -8.75 13.00 6.75
CA ASP A 76 -9.71 13.06 5.64
C ASP A 76 -10.44 11.72 5.43
N THR A 77 -10.22 10.74 6.33
CA THR A 77 -10.57 9.33 6.13
C THR A 77 -11.14 8.66 7.37
N PHE A 78 -12.05 7.70 7.18
CA PHE A 78 -12.73 6.94 8.22
C PHE A 78 -12.10 5.55 8.41
N GLY A 79 -10.81 5.52 8.71
CA GLY A 79 -10.07 4.30 9.05
C GLY A 79 -9.01 3.88 8.03
N GLU A 80 -9.00 4.51 6.85
CA GLU A 80 -8.00 4.31 5.81
C GLU A 80 -6.60 4.77 6.26
N ILE A 81 -5.58 4.16 5.66
CA ILE A 81 -4.17 4.40 5.95
C ILE A 81 -3.61 5.25 4.82
N ILE A 82 -3.57 6.56 5.04
CA ILE A 82 -3.01 7.51 4.07
C ILE A 82 -1.49 7.50 4.13
N TYR A 83 -0.85 7.37 2.96
CA TYR A 83 0.58 7.61 2.82
C TYR A 83 0.88 9.11 2.72
N GLU A 84 1.31 9.72 3.82
CA GLU A 84 1.39 11.18 3.96
C GLU A 84 2.73 11.80 3.49
N ARG A 85 3.27 11.39 2.33
CA ARG A 85 4.43 12.08 1.71
C ARG A 85 4.07 12.69 0.37
N GLU A 86 4.91 13.62 -0.09
CA GLU A 86 4.74 14.37 -1.34
C GLU A 86 5.01 13.49 -2.59
N LEU A 87 4.07 12.59 -2.90
CA LEU A 87 4.14 11.68 -4.05
C LEU A 87 4.15 12.43 -5.39
N TYR A 88 3.60 13.65 -5.47
CA TYR A 88 3.68 14.49 -6.67
C TYR A 88 5.11 14.88 -7.04
N LYS A 89 6.06 14.89 -6.09
CA LYS A 89 7.46 15.28 -6.33
C LYS A 89 8.35 14.14 -6.82
N ILE A 90 7.85 12.89 -6.86
CA ILE A 90 8.63 11.73 -7.28
C ILE A 90 8.20 11.22 -8.66
N SER A 91 9.14 10.60 -9.39
CA SER A 91 8.87 9.99 -10.69
C SER A 91 7.90 8.82 -10.56
N ASN A 92 7.21 8.48 -11.67
CA ASN A 92 6.32 7.30 -11.71
C ASN A 92 7.06 6.03 -11.28
N GLN A 93 8.31 5.84 -11.71
CA GLN A 93 9.11 4.70 -11.32
C GLN A 93 9.38 4.65 -9.81
N LYS A 94 9.81 5.76 -9.19
CA LYS A 94 10.00 5.83 -7.73
C LYS A 94 8.69 5.59 -6.98
N TYR A 95 7.58 6.01 -7.55
CA TYR A 95 6.27 5.74 -7.00
C TYR A 95 5.92 4.24 -7.10
N MET A 96 6.20 3.57 -8.23
CA MET A 96 6.05 2.11 -8.33
C MET A 96 6.99 1.35 -7.40
N ASP A 97 8.22 1.84 -7.17
CA ASP A 97 9.15 1.26 -6.20
C ASP A 97 8.61 1.35 -4.76
N LEU A 98 7.91 2.44 -4.42
CA LEU A 98 7.22 2.59 -3.16
C LEU A 98 6.09 1.56 -3.02
N ILE A 99 5.23 1.45 -4.04
CA ILE A 99 4.15 0.46 -4.06
C ILE A 99 4.73 -0.95 -3.93
N LEU A 100 5.75 -1.30 -4.71
CA LEU A 100 6.47 -2.57 -4.60
C LEU A 100 7.01 -2.83 -3.21
N SER A 101 7.55 -1.81 -2.54
CA SER A 101 8.07 -1.94 -1.18
C SER A 101 6.97 -2.29 -0.19
N PHE A 102 5.78 -1.67 -0.30
CA PHE A 102 4.61 -2.05 0.48
C PHE A 102 4.14 -3.46 0.13
N MET A 103 3.98 -3.75 -1.15
CA MET A 103 3.50 -5.05 -1.64
C MET A 103 4.39 -6.19 -1.16
N ASN A 104 5.72 -6.04 -1.23
CA ASN A 104 6.65 -7.07 -0.78
C ASN A 104 6.51 -7.39 0.73
N VAL A 105 6.02 -6.45 1.54
CA VAL A 105 5.72 -6.69 2.95
C VAL A 105 4.40 -7.44 3.14
N LEU A 106 3.37 -7.06 2.38
CA LEU A 106 2.00 -7.57 2.52
C LEU A 106 1.80 -8.95 1.88
N VAL A 107 2.51 -9.25 0.79
CA VAL A 107 2.36 -10.50 0.03
C VAL A 107 2.79 -11.72 0.84
N GLY A 108 1.87 -12.70 0.95
CA GLY A 108 2.05 -13.91 1.74
C GLY A 108 2.00 -13.66 3.26
N SER A 109 1.64 -12.45 3.69
CA SER A 109 1.55 -12.11 5.11
C SER A 109 0.16 -12.37 5.69
N LEU A 110 0.11 -12.53 7.02
CA LEU A 110 -1.10 -12.61 7.82
C LEU A 110 -1.16 -11.42 8.76
N PHE A 111 -2.29 -10.71 8.74
CA PHE A 111 -2.53 -9.60 9.65
C PHE A 111 -2.65 -10.08 11.11
N ILE A 112 -2.12 -9.30 12.04
CA ILE A 112 -2.26 -9.53 13.48
C ILE A 112 -3.07 -8.39 14.12
N LYS A 113 -2.60 -7.14 13.97
CA LYS A 113 -3.28 -5.94 14.48
C LYS A 113 -2.68 -4.66 13.90
N LYS A 114 -3.43 -3.56 14.02
CA LYS A 114 -3.01 -2.19 13.73
C LYS A 114 -3.04 -1.35 15.00
N GLU A 115 -2.07 -0.46 15.15
CA GLU A 115 -2.08 0.61 16.16
C GLU A 115 -1.95 1.95 15.45
N GLU A 116 -2.66 2.96 15.96
CA GLU A 116 -2.66 4.33 15.45
C GLU A 116 -1.99 5.25 16.47
N ILE A 117 -1.08 6.10 15.99
CA ILE A 117 -0.31 7.03 16.80
C ILE A 117 -0.54 8.43 16.26
N ASN A 118 -1.18 9.28 17.05
CA ASN A 118 -1.32 10.70 16.72
C ASN A 118 0.06 11.37 16.74
N ARG A 119 0.42 12.07 15.66
CA ARG A 119 1.70 12.77 15.52
C ARG A 119 1.67 14.23 16.00
N SER A 120 0.50 14.75 16.31
CA SER A 120 0.27 16.11 16.79
C SER A 120 -0.05 16.12 18.29
N GLU A 121 0.64 16.98 19.04
CA GLU A 121 0.28 17.32 20.42
C GLU A 121 -0.66 18.55 20.47
N GLN A 122 -0.94 19.19 19.33
CA GLN A 122 -1.73 20.43 19.25
C GLN A 122 -3.18 20.18 18.79
N LEU A 123 -4.10 20.42 19.73
CA LEU A 123 -5.53 20.76 19.63
C LEU A 123 -6.38 20.15 18.51
N MET A 124 -7.26 19.24 18.93
CA MET A 124 -8.62 18.85 18.47
C MET A 124 -8.93 18.64 16.96
N TRP A 125 -8.15 19.14 16.01
CA TRP A 125 -8.52 19.16 14.58
C TRP A 125 -7.41 18.75 13.60
N ASP A 126 -6.14 18.71 14.01
CA ASP A 126 -5.01 18.22 13.19
C ASP A 126 -4.60 16.86 13.81
N ASN A 127 -5.08 15.74 13.26
CA ASN A 127 -4.91 14.35 13.72
C ASN A 127 -4.09 13.50 12.73
N LYS A 128 -3.00 14.02 12.15
CA LYS A 128 -2.09 13.18 11.35
C LYS A 128 -1.63 11.96 12.14
N LYS A 129 -1.82 10.77 11.56
CA LYS A 129 -1.52 9.48 12.19
C LYS A 129 -0.27 8.84 11.60
N SER A 130 0.51 8.23 12.48
CA SER A 130 1.41 7.14 12.12
C SER A 130 0.75 5.82 12.46
N TYR A 131 1.07 4.78 11.70
CA TYR A 131 0.49 3.46 11.88
C TYR A 131 1.57 2.45 12.22
N ILE A 132 1.29 1.58 13.19
CA ILE A 132 2.08 0.37 13.41
C ILE A 132 1.23 -0.84 13.04
N ILE A 133 1.70 -1.60 12.06
CA ILE A 133 1.02 -2.79 11.56
C ILE A 133 1.83 -4.01 11.98
N TYR A 134 1.19 -4.88 12.73
CA TYR A 134 1.76 -6.15 13.15
C TYR A 134 1.27 -7.23 12.19
N LEU A 135 2.21 -7.97 11.62
CA LEU A 135 1.92 -9.05 10.70
C LEU A 135 2.96 -10.17 10.83
N ASN A 136 2.58 -11.36 10.38
CA ASN A 136 3.51 -12.47 10.17
C ASN A 136 3.73 -12.65 8.68
N ASN A 137 4.98 -12.69 8.24
CA ASN A 137 5.34 -13.00 6.88
C ASN A 137 6.56 -13.93 6.87
N LYS A 138 6.31 -15.22 6.63
CA LYS A 138 7.34 -16.28 6.57
C LYS A 138 8.41 -16.01 5.50
N ASN A 139 8.11 -15.18 4.49
CA ASN A 139 9.00 -14.88 3.38
C ASN A 139 9.96 -13.71 3.68
N ILE A 140 9.80 -13.05 4.83
CA ILE A 140 10.61 -11.89 5.22
C ILE A 140 11.40 -12.22 6.48
N THR A 141 12.72 -12.09 6.40
CA THR A 141 13.64 -12.33 7.52
C THR A 141 13.80 -11.13 8.45
N LYS A 142 13.48 -9.93 7.96
CA LYS A 142 13.57 -8.69 8.74
C LYS A 142 12.39 -8.57 9.71
N ASN A 143 12.65 -8.17 10.95
CA ASN A 143 11.62 -8.08 11.99
C ASN A 143 10.83 -6.77 11.98
N GLU A 144 11.30 -5.74 11.28
CA GLU A 144 10.56 -4.49 11.13
C GLU A 144 10.98 -3.72 9.89
N THR A 145 10.07 -2.95 9.31
CA THR A 145 10.40 -2.00 8.26
C THR A 145 9.47 -0.79 8.33
N THR A 146 9.97 0.38 7.94
CA THR A 146 9.18 1.62 7.95
C THR A 146 9.12 2.17 6.55
N ILE A 147 7.91 2.43 6.08
CA ILE A 147 7.67 3.05 4.77
C ILE A 147 6.75 4.25 4.99
N GLY A 148 7.32 5.46 4.90
CA GLY A 148 6.58 6.69 5.20
C GLY A 148 6.15 6.77 6.66
N ASN A 149 4.86 7.00 6.89
CA ASN A 149 4.20 7.04 8.20
C ASN A 149 3.69 5.66 8.67
N VAL A 150 4.01 4.58 7.96
CA VAL A 150 3.62 3.21 8.31
C VAL A 150 4.83 2.40 8.73
N LYS A 151 4.81 1.88 9.96
CA LYS A 151 5.79 0.93 10.49
C LYS A 151 5.19 -0.46 10.48
N PHE A 152 5.85 -1.40 9.82
CA PHE A 152 5.53 -2.82 9.86
C PHE A 152 6.42 -3.51 10.89
N ILE A 153 5.79 -4.22 11.84
CA ILE A 153 6.45 -5.15 12.75
C ILE A 153 6.14 -6.56 12.24
N ILE A 154 7.18 -7.27 11.83
CA ILE A 154 7.10 -8.52 11.08
C ILE A 154 7.65 -9.64 11.96
N ASN A 155 6.93 -10.75 12.08
CA ASN A 155 7.39 -11.97 12.78
C ASN A 155 7.88 -11.69 14.21
N LYS A 156 7.14 -10.89 14.99
CA LYS A 156 7.52 -10.60 16.36
C LYS A 156 7.52 -11.90 17.16
N SER A 157 8.70 -12.44 17.47
CA SER A 157 8.85 -13.54 18.40
C SER A 157 8.16 -13.16 19.70
N LYS A 158 7.19 -13.95 20.15
CA LYS A 158 6.68 -13.85 21.52
C LYS A 158 7.90 -13.97 22.44
N ARG A 159 8.24 -12.87 23.15
CA ARG A 159 9.10 -12.94 24.32
C ARG A 159 8.28 -13.52 25.47
#